data_AF-A0A2S2NNJ7-F1
#
_entry.id   AF-A0A2S2NNJ7-F1
#
_cell.length_a   1.000
_cell.length_b   1.000
_cell.length_c   1.000
_cell.angle_alpha   90.00
_cell.angle_beta   90.00
_cell.angle_gamma   90.00
#
_symmetry.space_group_name_H-M   'P 1'
#
loop_
_entity.id
_entity.type
_entity.pdbx_description
1 polymer ?
#
loop_
_entity_poly.entity_id
_entity_poly.type
_entity_poly.pdbx_seq_one_letter_code
_entity_poly.pdbx_strand_id
1 'polypeptide(L)'
;MNKMDRALLELQLESEDLYQTFQRIVENVNIIIATYSDDSGPMGEVQVDPSKGSVGFGSGLHGWAFTLKQFAEMYAEKFKIDVVKLMNRLWGENFFNPKTKKWAKLKDDNNQRSFCMYILDPIYKVFNSIMNYKKEEATDLLKKLGIELKHEDQDKDGKALLKVVMRTWLPAGEALLQMIAIHLPSPVVAQKYRMEMLYEGPHDDEAALGVKNCDPDAPLMMYISKMVPTSDKGRFYAFGRVFSGRVATGMKARIMGPNYTPGKKEDLYEKAIQRTILMMGRYTEAIEDVPSGMYLIFSWLSFMLIKS
;
A
#
# COMPACT_ATOMS: atom_id res chain seq x y z
N MET A 1 -7.70 -0.73 -6.82
CA MET A 1 -8.47 -0.19 -7.96
C MET A 1 -8.76 1.28 -7.72
N ASN A 2 -8.20 2.13 -8.57
CA ASN A 2 -8.32 3.59 -8.46
C ASN A 2 -9.37 4.12 -9.46
N LYS A 3 -9.81 5.36 -9.29
CA LYS A 3 -10.76 6.09 -10.14
C LYS A 3 -12.20 5.59 -10.05
N MET A 4 -12.61 5.04 -8.90
CA MET A 4 -13.99 4.62 -8.66
C MET A 4 -14.98 5.80 -8.75
N ASP A 5 -14.54 7.03 -8.46
CA ASP A 5 -15.31 8.25 -8.64
C ASP A 5 -15.79 8.46 -10.08
N ARG A 6 -14.98 8.09 -11.09
CA ARG A 6 -15.39 8.21 -12.50
C ARG A 6 -16.51 7.23 -12.84
N ALA A 7 -16.44 6.02 -12.31
CA ALA A 7 -17.50 5.02 -12.51
C ALA A 7 -18.84 5.49 -11.91
N LEU A 8 -18.78 6.16 -10.75
CA LEU A 8 -19.96 6.64 -10.01
C LEU A 8 -20.52 7.96 -10.55
N LEU A 9 -19.66 8.92 -10.91
CA LEU A 9 -20.07 10.28 -11.28
C LEU A 9 -20.18 10.51 -12.79
N GLU A 10 -19.30 9.90 -13.60
CA GLU A 10 -19.26 10.14 -15.05
C GLU A 10 -20.01 9.05 -15.81
N LEU A 11 -19.70 7.79 -15.52
CA LEU A 11 -20.25 6.64 -16.24
C LEU A 11 -21.61 6.18 -15.68
N GLN A 12 -21.92 6.54 -14.43
CA GLN A 12 -23.14 6.17 -13.71
C GLN A 12 -23.48 4.67 -13.85
N LEU A 13 -22.46 3.82 -13.72
CA LEU A 13 -22.64 2.38 -13.85
C LEU A 13 -23.53 1.85 -12.73
N GLU A 14 -24.36 0.86 -13.04
CA GLU A 14 -25.10 0.12 -12.02
C GLU A 14 -24.16 -0.70 -11.14
N SER A 15 -24.59 -1.01 -9.91
CA SER A 15 -23.72 -1.63 -8.91
C SER A 15 -23.20 -3.02 -9.33
N GLU A 16 -24.04 -3.82 -10.01
CA GLU A 16 -23.63 -5.13 -10.52
C GLU A 16 -22.63 -5.00 -11.68
N ASP A 17 -22.84 -4.08 -12.62
CA ASP A 17 -21.92 -3.87 -13.76
C ASP A 17 -20.54 -3.37 -13.29
N LEU A 18 -20.54 -2.51 -12.27
CA LEU A 18 -19.31 -2.06 -11.63
C LEU A 18 -18.59 -3.22 -10.93
N TYR A 19 -19.30 -4.07 -10.20
CA TYR A 19 -18.73 -5.26 -9.58
C TYR A 19 -18.14 -6.22 -10.62
N GLN A 20 -18.86 -6.52 -11.70
CA GLN A 20 -18.37 -7.40 -12.78
C GLN A 20 -17.12 -6.82 -13.45
N THR A 21 -17.04 -5.50 -13.56
CA THR A 21 -15.83 -4.82 -14.04
C THR A 21 -14.66 -5.02 -13.08
N PHE A 22 -14.88 -4.87 -11.77
CA PHE A 22 -13.85 -5.15 -10.77
C PHE A 22 -13.40 -6.61 -10.80
N GLN A 23 -14.33 -7.56 -10.85
CA GLN A 23 -14.01 -8.97 -10.91
C GLN A 23 -13.11 -9.29 -12.11
N ARG A 24 -13.48 -8.85 -13.31
CA ARG A 24 -12.67 -9.02 -14.52
C ARG A 24 -11.27 -8.42 -14.39
N ILE A 25 -11.14 -7.26 -13.73
CA ILE A 25 -9.83 -6.62 -13.51
C ILE A 25 -8.97 -7.49 -12.57
N VAL A 26 -9.53 -8.01 -11.47
CA VAL A 26 -8.81 -8.91 -10.55
C VAL A 26 -8.34 -10.16 -11.30
N GLU A 27 -9.24 -10.80 -12.03
CA GLU A 27 -8.94 -12.02 -12.80
C GLU A 27 -7.82 -11.78 -13.82
N ASN A 28 -7.91 -10.70 -14.60
CA ASN A 28 -6.87 -10.35 -15.58
C ASN A 28 -5.51 -10.10 -14.93
N VAL A 29 -5.48 -9.44 -13.77
CA VAL A 29 -4.23 -9.23 -13.02
C VAL A 29 -3.65 -10.58 -12.56
N ASN A 30 -4.48 -11.48 -12.04
CA ASN A 30 -4.02 -12.81 -11.61
C ASN A 30 -3.55 -13.67 -12.78
N ILE A 31 -4.19 -13.59 -13.95
CA ILE A 31 -3.70 -14.26 -15.16
C ILE A 31 -2.29 -13.78 -15.51
N ILE A 32 -2.06 -12.45 -15.49
CA ILE A 32 -0.73 -11.90 -15.76
C ILE A 32 0.28 -12.38 -14.70
N ILE A 33 -0.06 -12.32 -13.42
CA ILE A 33 0.80 -12.80 -12.33
C ILE A 33 1.19 -14.27 -12.56
N ALA A 34 0.21 -15.13 -12.86
CA ALA A 34 0.44 -16.56 -13.11
C ALA A 34 1.36 -16.85 -14.31
N THR A 35 1.55 -15.91 -15.24
CA THR A 35 2.53 -16.09 -16.33
C THR A 35 3.98 -15.88 -15.90
N TYR A 36 4.22 -15.22 -14.77
CA TYR A 36 5.56 -14.83 -14.31
C TYR A 36 5.93 -15.38 -12.92
N SER A 37 4.96 -15.86 -12.14
CA SER A 37 5.20 -16.38 -10.79
C SER A 37 4.94 -17.88 -10.71
N ASP A 38 5.83 -18.58 -10.02
CA ASP A 38 5.58 -19.92 -9.49
C ASP A 38 5.20 -19.78 -8.01
N ASP A 39 4.08 -20.39 -7.59
CA ASP A 39 3.60 -20.37 -6.21
C ASP A 39 4.58 -21.06 -5.23
N SER A 40 5.52 -21.85 -5.74
CA SER A 40 6.62 -22.46 -4.98
C SER A 40 7.81 -21.52 -4.74
N GLY A 41 7.78 -20.32 -5.33
CA GLY A 41 8.84 -19.33 -5.20
C GLY A 41 8.99 -18.78 -3.78
N PRO A 42 10.11 -18.11 -3.47
CA PRO A 42 10.41 -17.59 -2.14
C PRO A 42 9.41 -16.53 -1.64
N MET A 43 8.62 -15.93 -2.54
CA MET A 43 7.57 -14.96 -2.20
C MET A 43 6.21 -15.62 -1.92
N GLY A 44 6.07 -16.93 -2.15
CA GLY A 44 4.83 -17.69 -2.01
C GLY A 44 3.75 -17.28 -3.00
N GLU A 45 2.48 -17.49 -2.61
CA GLU A 45 1.30 -17.10 -3.39
C GLU A 45 1.21 -15.57 -3.49
N VAL A 46 1.50 -15.04 -4.67
CA VAL A 46 1.46 -13.58 -4.97
C VAL A 46 0.17 -13.13 -5.65
N GLN A 47 -0.77 -14.05 -5.85
CA GLN A 47 -2.08 -13.74 -6.42
C GLN A 47 -2.87 -12.79 -5.51
N VAL A 48 -3.66 -11.93 -6.14
CA VAL A 48 -4.48 -10.94 -5.43
C VAL A 48 -5.92 -11.41 -5.30
N ASP A 49 -6.47 -11.32 -4.09
CA ASP A 49 -7.85 -11.63 -3.78
C ASP A 49 -8.44 -10.58 -2.83
N PRO A 50 -9.50 -9.85 -3.24
CA PRO A 50 -10.22 -8.93 -2.37
C PRO A 50 -10.68 -9.56 -1.05
N SER A 51 -11.06 -10.84 -1.07
CA SER A 51 -11.51 -11.62 0.10
C SER A 51 -10.41 -11.83 1.13
N LYS A 52 -9.15 -11.82 0.70
CA LYS A 52 -7.96 -11.86 1.57
C LYS A 52 -7.52 -10.47 2.02
N GLY A 53 -8.12 -9.39 1.51
CA GLY A 53 -7.76 -8.00 1.82
C GLY A 53 -6.64 -7.41 0.97
N SER A 54 -6.15 -8.14 -0.05
CA SER A 54 -4.99 -7.71 -0.85
C SER A 54 -5.35 -6.72 -1.97
N VAL A 55 -6.64 -6.39 -2.12
CA VAL A 55 -7.16 -5.43 -3.09
C VAL A 55 -7.97 -4.36 -2.38
N GLY A 56 -7.55 -3.11 -2.54
CA GLY A 56 -8.32 -1.94 -2.13
C GLY A 56 -9.05 -1.29 -3.30
N PHE A 57 -10.16 -0.62 -3.05
CA PHE A 57 -11.01 0.08 -4.02
C PHE A 57 -11.17 1.54 -3.60
N GLY A 58 -11.17 2.48 -4.55
CA GLY A 58 -11.45 3.87 -4.21
C GLY A 58 -11.00 4.89 -5.25
N SER A 59 -10.75 6.10 -4.76
CA SER A 59 -10.30 7.24 -5.55
C SER A 59 -9.18 7.99 -4.85
N GLY A 60 -7.98 7.92 -5.41
CA GLY A 60 -6.83 8.71 -4.97
C GLY A 60 -7.04 10.23 -5.18
N LEU A 61 -7.81 10.63 -6.20
CA LEU A 61 -8.13 12.04 -6.45
C LEU A 61 -8.98 12.62 -5.31
N HIS A 62 -10.00 11.88 -4.89
CA HIS A 62 -10.86 12.27 -3.79
C HIS A 62 -10.30 11.86 -2.42
N GLY A 63 -9.25 11.05 -2.36
CA GLY A 63 -8.54 10.68 -1.13
C GLY A 63 -9.27 9.68 -0.24
N TRP A 64 -10.15 8.86 -0.83
CA TRP A 64 -10.86 7.79 -0.11
C TRP A 64 -10.56 6.45 -0.75
N ALA A 65 -10.45 5.42 0.07
CA ALA A 65 -10.31 4.05 -0.38
C ALA A 65 -10.76 3.10 0.73
N PHE A 66 -11.10 1.88 0.34
CA PHE A 66 -11.47 0.84 1.27
C PHE A 66 -10.96 -0.53 0.85
N THR A 67 -10.84 -1.42 1.83
CA THR A 67 -10.70 -2.86 1.62
C THR A 67 -11.98 -3.55 2.11
N LEU A 68 -12.16 -4.84 1.79
CA LEU A 68 -13.26 -5.61 2.37
C LEU A 68 -13.16 -5.72 3.89
N LYS A 69 -11.95 -5.64 4.44
CA LYS A 69 -11.71 -5.77 5.88
C LYS A 69 -12.38 -4.66 6.67
N GLN A 70 -12.26 -3.41 6.23
CA GLN A 70 -12.92 -2.28 6.90
C GLN A 70 -14.44 -2.45 6.95
N PHE A 71 -15.07 -2.83 5.83
CA PHE A 71 -16.52 -3.10 5.82
C PHE A 71 -16.89 -4.35 6.63
N ALA A 72 -16.05 -5.39 6.60
CA ALA A 72 -16.26 -6.57 7.41
C ALA A 72 -16.19 -6.24 8.91
N GLU A 73 -15.27 -5.40 9.36
CA GLU A 73 -15.18 -4.92 10.75
C GLU A 73 -16.44 -4.12 11.14
N MET A 74 -16.92 -3.23 10.27
CA MET A 74 -18.15 -2.45 10.50
C MET A 74 -19.42 -3.32 10.63
N TYR A 75 -19.46 -4.47 9.94
CA TYR A 75 -20.63 -5.33 9.88
C TYR A 75 -20.52 -6.60 10.75
N ALA A 76 -19.32 -6.99 11.18
CA ALA A 76 -19.06 -8.21 11.95
C ALA A 76 -19.90 -8.27 13.23
N GLU A 77 -19.98 -7.15 13.97
CA GLU A 77 -20.79 -7.05 15.18
C GLU A 77 -22.29 -7.20 14.90
N LYS A 78 -22.77 -6.61 13.80
CA LYS A 78 -24.20 -6.65 13.42
C LYS A 78 -24.64 -8.06 13.02
N PHE A 79 -23.79 -8.78 12.28
CA PHE A 79 -24.09 -10.16 11.85
C PHE A 79 -23.67 -11.21 12.87
N LYS A 80 -22.85 -10.85 13.87
CA LYS A 80 -22.21 -11.79 14.80
C LYS A 80 -21.42 -12.88 14.06
N ILE A 81 -20.71 -12.46 13.02
CA ILE A 81 -19.84 -13.32 12.19
C ILE A 81 -18.42 -12.79 12.31
N ASP A 82 -17.46 -13.71 12.40
CA ASP A 82 -16.03 -13.39 12.35
C ASP A 82 -15.66 -12.59 11.09
N VAL A 83 -14.73 -11.63 11.25
CA VAL A 83 -14.34 -10.69 10.19
C VAL A 83 -13.83 -11.42 8.95
N VAL A 84 -12.98 -12.43 9.10
CA VAL A 84 -12.39 -13.18 7.98
C VAL A 84 -13.48 -13.97 7.23
N LYS A 85 -14.40 -14.61 7.98
CA LYS A 85 -15.54 -15.30 7.37
C LYS A 85 -16.46 -14.34 6.63
N LEU A 86 -16.66 -13.13 7.14
CA LEU A 86 -17.50 -12.13 6.51
C LEU A 86 -16.84 -11.55 5.24
N MET A 87 -15.52 -11.31 5.24
CA MET A 87 -14.78 -10.89 4.04
C MET A 87 -15.00 -11.89 2.88
N ASN A 88 -14.89 -13.20 3.16
CA ASN A 88 -15.16 -14.25 2.17
C ASN A 88 -16.62 -14.30 1.66
N ARG A 89 -17.57 -13.71 2.40
CA ARG A 89 -18.97 -13.58 1.99
C ARG A 89 -19.26 -12.26 1.28
N LEU A 90 -18.41 -11.24 1.45
CA LEU A 90 -18.59 -9.92 0.84
C LEU A 90 -18.08 -9.86 -0.60
N TRP A 91 -17.39 -10.89 -1.10
CA TRP A 91 -16.85 -10.95 -2.47
C TRP A 91 -17.25 -12.24 -3.19
N GLY A 92 -17.18 -12.24 -4.52
CA GLY A 92 -17.49 -13.41 -5.34
C GLY A 92 -18.99 -13.66 -5.53
N GLU A 93 -19.31 -14.89 -5.91
CA GLU A 93 -20.68 -15.42 -6.03
C GLU A 93 -21.29 -15.71 -4.65
N ASN A 94 -21.45 -14.66 -3.84
CA ASN A 94 -22.11 -14.70 -2.55
C ASN A 94 -23.26 -13.69 -2.56
N PHE A 95 -24.49 -14.18 -2.50
CA PHE A 95 -25.71 -13.39 -2.52
C PHE A 95 -26.38 -13.42 -1.15
N PHE A 96 -26.95 -12.29 -0.73
CA PHE A 96 -27.69 -12.19 0.52
C PHE A 96 -29.17 -11.93 0.23
N ASN A 97 -30.03 -12.65 0.94
CA ASN A 97 -31.47 -12.42 0.90
C ASN A 97 -31.89 -11.65 2.17
N PRO A 98 -32.35 -10.40 2.05
CA PRO A 98 -32.73 -9.57 3.21
C PRO A 98 -33.93 -10.13 4.00
N LYS A 99 -34.84 -10.85 3.33
CA LYS A 99 -36.05 -11.41 3.96
C LYS A 99 -35.70 -12.63 4.81
N THR A 100 -34.89 -13.54 4.28
CA THR A 100 -34.53 -14.79 4.99
C THR A 100 -33.29 -14.64 5.85
N LYS A 101 -32.51 -13.56 5.67
CA LYS A 101 -31.21 -13.30 6.30
C LYS A 101 -30.17 -14.40 6.06
N LYS A 102 -30.26 -15.08 4.92
CA LYS A 102 -29.36 -16.17 4.52
C LYS A 102 -28.50 -15.77 3.33
N TRP A 103 -27.29 -16.33 3.31
CA TRP A 103 -26.41 -16.28 2.15
C TRP A 103 -26.68 -17.46 1.22
N ALA A 104 -26.61 -17.21 -0.08
CA ALA A 104 -26.71 -18.20 -1.14
C ALA A 104 -25.55 -18.03 -2.13
N LYS A 105 -25.21 -19.10 -2.85
CA LYS A 105 -24.18 -19.10 -3.89
C LYS A 105 -24.72 -18.81 -5.29
N LEU A 106 -26.04 -18.91 -5.46
CA LEU A 106 -26.72 -18.68 -6.73
C LEU A 106 -27.57 -17.41 -6.62
N LYS A 107 -27.60 -16.65 -7.71
CA LYS A 107 -28.51 -15.52 -7.86
C LYS A 107 -29.96 -16.03 -7.96
N ASP A 108 -30.85 -15.34 -7.26
CA ASP A 108 -32.30 -15.56 -7.26
C ASP A 108 -33.00 -14.19 -7.23
N ASP A 109 -34.28 -14.13 -7.57
CA ASP A 109 -35.03 -12.87 -7.65
C ASP A 109 -35.12 -12.14 -6.30
N ASN A 110 -34.99 -12.89 -5.20
CA ASN A 110 -35.07 -12.37 -3.84
C ASN A 110 -33.70 -12.12 -3.19
N ASN A 111 -32.59 -12.26 -3.92
CA ASN A 111 -31.26 -12.03 -3.38
C ASN A 111 -30.45 -11.03 -4.22
N GLN A 112 -29.49 -10.38 -3.57
CA GLN A 112 -28.59 -9.45 -4.20
C GLN A 112 -27.16 -9.81 -3.81
N ARG A 113 -26.21 -9.57 -4.70
CA ARG A 113 -24.79 -9.84 -4.43
C ARG A 113 -24.36 -9.06 -3.20
N SER A 114 -23.64 -9.73 -2.30
CA SER A 114 -23.27 -9.17 -0.99
C SER A 114 -22.37 -7.94 -1.13
N PHE A 115 -21.45 -7.94 -2.10
CA PHE A 115 -20.63 -6.77 -2.41
C PHE A 115 -21.50 -5.56 -2.81
N CYS A 116 -22.44 -5.77 -3.73
CA CYS A 116 -23.34 -4.72 -4.20
C CYS A 116 -24.20 -4.19 -3.04
N MET A 117 -24.83 -5.07 -2.27
CA MET A 117 -25.75 -4.69 -1.20
C MET A 117 -25.07 -4.01 0.00
N TYR A 118 -23.91 -4.52 0.45
CA TYR A 118 -23.30 -4.07 1.70
C TYR A 118 -22.19 -3.03 1.53
N ILE A 119 -21.60 -2.95 0.34
CA ILE A 119 -20.47 -2.06 0.06
C ILE A 119 -20.89 -0.99 -0.93
N LEU A 120 -21.35 -1.38 -2.12
CA LEU A 120 -21.69 -0.39 -3.15
C LEU A 120 -22.95 0.39 -2.79
N ASP A 121 -24.04 -0.23 -2.38
CA ASP A 121 -25.31 0.47 -2.13
C ASP A 121 -25.17 1.62 -1.11
N PRO A 122 -24.48 1.46 0.04
CA PRO A 122 -24.19 2.59 0.93
C PRO A 122 -23.39 3.71 0.23
N ILE A 123 -22.36 3.37 -0.55
CA ILE A 123 -21.56 4.35 -1.29
C ILE A 123 -22.43 5.08 -2.32
N TYR A 124 -23.23 4.37 -3.11
CA TYR A 124 -24.14 4.96 -4.09
C TYR A 124 -25.17 5.88 -3.42
N LYS A 125 -25.71 5.50 -2.26
CA LYS A 125 -26.64 6.35 -1.50
C LYS A 125 -25.97 7.63 -1.00
N VAL A 126 -24.73 7.56 -0.50
CA VAL A 126 -23.96 8.78 -0.15
C VAL A 126 -23.77 9.67 -1.37
N PHE A 127 -23.33 9.10 -2.50
CA PHE A 127 -23.09 9.86 -3.73
C PHE A 127 -24.37 10.51 -4.25
N ASN A 128 -25.47 9.74 -4.34
CA ASN A 128 -26.76 10.22 -4.83
C ASN A 128 -27.34 11.31 -3.92
N SER A 129 -27.38 11.09 -2.61
CA SER A 129 -27.93 12.07 -1.66
C SER A 129 -27.17 13.41 -1.69
N ILE A 130 -25.84 13.38 -1.76
CA ILE A 130 -25.02 14.60 -1.79
C ILE A 130 -25.06 15.29 -3.16
N MET A 131 -24.91 14.54 -4.25
CA MET A 131 -24.83 15.12 -5.60
C MET A 131 -26.17 15.65 -6.11
N ASN A 132 -27.28 15.07 -5.64
CA ASN A 132 -28.64 15.53 -5.95
C ASN A 132 -29.23 16.44 -4.85
N TYR A 133 -28.38 17.00 -3.99
CA TYR A 133 -28.74 18.02 -2.98
C TYR A 133 -29.87 17.61 -2.02
N LYS A 134 -29.97 16.32 -1.70
CA LYS A 134 -30.96 15.79 -0.75
C LYS A 134 -30.44 15.93 0.69
N LYS A 135 -30.45 17.16 1.22
CA LYS A 135 -29.80 17.52 2.50
C LYS A 135 -30.29 16.70 3.70
N GLU A 136 -31.60 16.47 3.81
CA GLU A 136 -32.18 15.68 4.91
C GLU A 136 -31.73 14.21 4.86
N GLU A 137 -31.89 13.57 3.69
CA GLU A 137 -31.47 12.18 3.47
C GLU A 137 -29.97 12.01 3.68
N ALA A 138 -29.15 12.94 3.19
CA ALA A 138 -27.72 12.95 3.39
C ALA A 138 -27.37 13.03 4.89
N THR A 139 -27.98 13.97 5.63
CA THR A 139 -27.71 14.17 7.07
C THR A 139 -28.07 12.92 7.88
N ASP A 140 -29.22 12.31 7.61
CA ASP A 140 -29.64 11.08 8.28
C ASP A 140 -28.73 9.89 7.96
N LEU A 141 -28.26 9.82 6.72
CA LEU A 141 -27.35 8.77 6.29
C LEU A 141 -25.95 8.93 6.90
N LEU A 142 -25.43 10.15 7.00
CA LEU A 142 -24.17 10.45 7.69
C LEU A 142 -24.24 10.04 9.17
N LYS A 143 -25.33 10.36 9.86
CA LYS A 143 -25.56 9.91 11.24
C LYS A 143 -25.59 8.39 11.38
N LYS A 144 -26.26 7.68 10.47
CA LYS A 144 -26.32 6.20 10.48
C LYS A 144 -24.96 5.55 10.21
N LEU A 145 -24.09 6.22 9.45
CA LEU A 145 -22.73 5.77 9.18
C LEU A 145 -21.74 6.21 10.27
N GLY A 146 -22.16 6.99 11.26
CA GLY A 146 -21.29 7.50 12.33
C GLY A 146 -20.30 8.55 11.85
N ILE A 147 -20.64 9.30 10.79
CA ILE A 147 -19.76 10.32 10.20
C ILE A 147 -20.09 11.67 10.83
N GLU A 148 -19.13 12.26 11.54
CA GLU A 148 -19.24 13.59 12.11
C GLU A 148 -18.52 14.61 11.21
N LEU A 149 -19.27 15.63 10.75
CA LEU A 149 -18.73 16.73 9.97
C LEU A 149 -18.31 17.88 10.88
N LYS A 150 -17.14 18.45 10.62
CA LYS A 150 -16.68 19.67 11.28
C LYS A 150 -17.57 20.85 10.91
N HIS A 151 -17.65 21.85 11.79
CA HIS A 151 -18.46 23.06 11.57
C HIS A 151 -18.12 23.77 10.25
N GLU A 152 -16.84 23.80 9.86
CA GLU A 152 -16.36 24.39 8.60
C GLU A 152 -16.77 23.62 7.33
N ASP A 153 -17.19 22.36 7.49
CA ASP A 153 -17.57 21.48 6.39
C ASP A 153 -19.09 21.41 6.17
N GLN A 154 -19.88 21.91 7.12
CA GLN A 154 -21.35 21.86 7.07
C GLN A 154 -21.94 22.74 5.97
N ASP A 155 -21.25 23.83 5.61
CA ASP A 155 -21.67 24.75 4.55
C ASP A 155 -21.25 24.27 3.15
N LYS A 156 -20.46 23.19 3.06
CA LYS A 156 -20.02 22.64 1.78
C LYS A 156 -21.16 21.87 1.15
N ASP A 157 -21.24 21.93 -0.18
CA ASP A 157 -22.24 21.19 -0.97
C ASP A 157 -21.59 20.47 -2.17
N GLY A 158 -22.35 19.55 -2.78
CA GLY A 158 -21.97 18.82 -3.99
C GLY A 158 -20.63 18.08 -3.86
N LYS A 159 -19.74 18.26 -4.86
CA LYS A 159 -18.44 17.57 -4.91
C LYS A 159 -17.52 17.90 -3.72
N ALA A 160 -17.61 19.11 -3.17
CA ALA A 160 -16.78 19.53 -2.05
C ALA A 160 -17.16 18.77 -0.77
N LEU A 161 -18.46 18.69 -0.49
CA LEU A 161 -19.00 17.92 0.63
C LEU A 161 -18.72 16.42 0.48
N LEU A 162 -18.98 15.88 -0.72
CA LEU A 162 -18.75 14.46 -1.01
C LEU A 162 -17.30 14.05 -0.72
N LYS A 163 -16.34 14.90 -1.10
CA LYS A 163 -14.92 14.65 -0.84
C LYS A 163 -14.61 14.61 0.65
N VAL A 164 -15.19 15.50 1.46
CA VAL A 164 -14.99 15.50 2.93
C VAL A 164 -15.62 14.28 3.57
N VAL A 165 -16.87 13.97 3.21
CA VAL A 165 -17.63 12.83 3.72
C VAL A 165 -16.88 11.53 3.46
N MET A 166 -16.48 11.28 2.21
CA MET A 166 -15.82 10.03 1.84
C MET A 166 -14.43 9.89 2.47
N ARG A 167 -13.68 11.00 2.65
CA ARG A 167 -12.39 10.99 3.34
C ARG A 167 -12.51 10.68 4.82
N THR A 168 -13.59 11.15 5.45
CA THR A 168 -13.84 10.92 6.87
C THR A 168 -14.34 9.50 7.10
N TRP A 169 -15.19 9.00 6.19
CA TRP A 169 -15.76 7.67 6.30
C TRP A 169 -14.80 6.55 5.90
N LEU A 170 -14.07 6.71 4.79
CA LEU A 170 -13.18 5.70 4.21
C LEU A 170 -11.81 6.32 3.86
N PRO A 171 -11.00 6.69 4.87
CA PRO A 171 -9.71 7.33 4.62
C PRO A 171 -8.77 6.43 3.81
N ALA A 172 -8.27 6.93 2.67
CA ALA A 172 -7.40 6.14 1.81
C ALA A 172 -6.09 5.72 2.50
N GLY A 173 -5.57 6.56 3.40
CA GLY A 173 -4.32 6.28 4.14
C GLY A 173 -4.44 5.03 5.00
N GLU A 174 -5.56 4.86 5.72
CA GLU A 174 -5.79 3.70 6.58
C GLU A 174 -5.96 2.43 5.76
N ALA A 175 -6.73 2.48 4.67
CA ALA A 175 -6.92 1.34 3.79
C ALA A 175 -5.58 0.87 3.19
N LEU A 176 -4.74 1.80 2.72
CA LEU A 176 -3.42 1.48 2.19
C LEU A 176 -2.47 0.94 3.26
N LEU A 177 -2.44 1.55 4.45
CA LEU A 177 -1.61 1.09 5.56
C LEU A 177 -1.99 -0.32 5.99
N GLN A 178 -3.29 -0.62 6.07
CA GLN A 178 -3.79 -1.94 6.41
C GLN A 178 -3.36 -2.99 5.37
N MET A 179 -3.49 -2.68 4.07
CA MET A 179 -3.01 -3.59 3.00
C MET A 179 -1.51 -3.85 3.11
N ILE A 180 -0.72 -2.80 3.32
CA ILE A 180 0.75 -2.89 3.47
C ILE A 180 1.11 -3.77 4.66
N ALA A 181 0.50 -3.52 5.83
CA ALA A 181 0.82 -4.24 7.05
C ALA A 181 0.45 -5.73 7.00
N ILE A 182 -0.63 -6.08 6.30
CA ILE A 182 -1.11 -7.48 6.21
C ILE A 182 -0.33 -8.27 5.16
N HIS A 183 -0.06 -7.66 3.99
CA HIS A 183 0.41 -8.41 2.82
C HIS A 183 1.88 -8.19 2.48
N LEU A 184 2.54 -7.14 3.00
CA LEU A 184 3.98 -6.96 2.77
C LEU A 184 4.77 -7.54 3.94
N PRO A 185 5.71 -8.47 3.69
CA PRO A 185 6.55 -9.02 4.74
C PRO A 185 7.45 -7.93 5.32
N SER A 186 7.69 -8.02 6.63
CA SER A 186 8.67 -7.19 7.32
C SER A 186 10.06 -7.40 6.70
N PRO A 187 10.98 -6.42 6.79
CA PRO A 187 12.33 -6.57 6.25
C PRO A 187 13.07 -7.79 6.85
N VAL A 188 12.81 -8.16 8.09
CA VAL A 188 13.42 -9.34 8.74
C VAL A 188 12.98 -10.64 8.06
N VAL A 189 11.73 -10.74 7.61
CA VAL A 189 11.24 -11.90 6.86
C VAL A 189 11.71 -11.83 5.41
N ALA A 190 11.57 -10.65 4.79
CA ALA A 190 11.85 -10.45 3.38
C ALA A 190 13.32 -10.62 3.02
N GLN A 191 14.24 -10.22 3.90
CA GLN A 191 15.67 -10.29 3.61
C GLN A 191 16.20 -11.73 3.56
N LYS A 192 15.55 -12.68 4.25
CA LYS A 192 16.00 -14.08 4.26
C LYS A 192 16.11 -14.69 2.87
N TYR A 193 15.11 -14.44 2.03
CA TYR A 193 15.08 -14.95 0.66
C TYR A 193 15.62 -13.94 -0.36
N ARG A 194 15.64 -12.63 -0.04
CA ARG A 194 16.22 -11.62 -0.93
C ARG A 194 17.73 -11.59 -0.91
N MET A 195 18.37 -11.98 0.20
CA MET A 195 19.82 -12.03 0.32
C MET A 195 20.43 -12.84 -0.83
N GLU A 196 19.88 -14.04 -1.09
CA GLU A 196 20.38 -14.95 -2.13
C GLU A 196 20.25 -14.39 -3.55
N MET A 197 19.34 -13.44 -3.78
CA MET A 197 19.16 -12.79 -5.08
C MET A 197 19.93 -11.47 -5.23
N LEU A 198 20.31 -10.83 -4.11
CA LEU A 198 20.89 -9.49 -4.10
C LEU A 198 22.39 -9.48 -3.76
N TYR A 199 22.89 -10.53 -3.11
CA TYR A 199 24.28 -10.65 -2.69
C TYR A 199 25.04 -11.59 -3.60
N GLU A 200 26.18 -11.14 -4.13
CA GLU A 200 26.99 -11.90 -5.09
C GLU A 200 28.11 -12.72 -4.42
N GLY A 201 28.36 -12.48 -3.13
CA GLY A 201 29.39 -13.18 -2.35
C GLY A 201 28.91 -14.51 -1.75
N PRO A 202 29.77 -15.19 -0.97
CA PRO A 202 29.40 -16.41 -0.25
C PRO A 202 28.22 -16.18 0.71
N HIS A 203 27.23 -17.06 0.68
CA HIS A 203 25.98 -16.92 1.45
C HIS A 203 26.15 -17.17 2.97
N ASP A 204 27.33 -17.62 3.38
CA ASP A 204 27.72 -17.94 4.75
C ASP A 204 28.68 -16.92 5.37
N ASP A 205 29.07 -15.88 4.63
CA ASP A 205 29.93 -14.83 5.17
C ASP A 205 29.18 -13.88 6.12
N GLU A 206 29.92 -13.08 6.90
CA GLU A 206 29.34 -12.18 7.89
C GLU A 206 28.40 -11.13 7.29
N ALA A 207 28.67 -10.67 6.06
CA ALA A 207 27.84 -9.67 5.38
C ALA A 207 26.53 -10.30 4.86
N ALA A 208 26.59 -11.48 4.27
CA ALA A 208 25.45 -12.26 3.83
C ALA A 208 24.55 -12.62 5.01
N LEU A 209 25.12 -13.10 6.12
CA LEU A 209 24.36 -13.40 7.33
C LEU A 209 23.74 -12.14 7.95
N GLY A 210 24.47 -11.02 7.96
CA GLY A 210 23.97 -9.73 8.40
C GLY A 210 22.77 -9.26 7.57
N VAL A 211 22.85 -9.36 6.23
CA VAL A 211 21.74 -9.04 5.31
C VAL A 211 20.58 -10.01 5.56
N LYS A 212 20.83 -11.32 5.54
CA LYS A 212 19.80 -12.37 5.71
C LYS A 212 18.97 -12.16 6.99
N ASN A 213 19.63 -11.76 8.07
CA ASN A 213 19.00 -11.54 9.38
C ASN A 213 18.49 -10.11 9.58
N CYS A 214 18.76 -9.18 8.65
CA CYS A 214 18.47 -7.76 8.82
C CYS A 214 19.10 -7.21 10.11
N ASP A 215 20.32 -7.64 10.43
CA ASP A 215 20.98 -7.35 11.70
C ASP A 215 21.58 -5.92 11.70
N PRO A 216 21.21 -5.04 12.66
CA PRO A 216 21.74 -3.68 12.76
C PRO A 216 23.17 -3.61 13.32
N ASP A 217 23.68 -4.65 13.97
CA ASP A 217 25.02 -4.67 14.59
C ASP A 217 26.05 -5.41 13.73
N ALA A 218 25.60 -6.06 12.65
CA ALA A 218 26.43 -6.72 11.65
C ALA A 218 27.14 -5.71 10.70
N PRO A 219 28.04 -6.17 9.81
CA PRO A 219 28.73 -5.29 8.87
C PRO A 219 27.79 -4.45 8.01
N LEU A 220 28.10 -3.16 7.85
CA LEU A 220 27.27 -2.24 7.07
C LEU A 220 27.19 -2.65 5.61
N MET A 221 25.99 -3.05 5.18
CA MET A 221 25.66 -3.35 3.79
C MET A 221 24.51 -2.46 3.34
N MET A 222 24.81 -1.54 2.41
CA MET A 222 23.84 -0.60 1.85
C MET A 222 23.88 -0.64 0.32
N TYR A 223 22.71 -0.60 -0.31
CA TYR A 223 22.60 -0.43 -1.75
C TYR A 223 22.03 0.95 -2.09
N ILE A 224 22.76 1.70 -2.92
CA ILE A 224 22.31 3.00 -3.43
C ILE A 224 21.61 2.76 -4.77
N SER A 225 20.33 3.11 -4.85
CA SER A 225 19.50 2.87 -6.03
C SER A 225 19.42 4.08 -6.96
N LYS A 226 19.49 5.30 -6.39
CA LYS A 226 19.25 6.55 -7.11
C LYS A 226 20.01 7.72 -6.48
N MET A 227 20.50 8.64 -7.31
CA MET A 227 20.98 9.95 -6.87
C MET A 227 19.86 10.99 -7.02
N VAL A 228 19.57 11.74 -5.96
CA VAL A 228 18.53 12.77 -5.91
C VAL A 228 19.20 14.14 -5.90
N PRO A 229 18.97 15.02 -6.88
CA PRO A 229 19.58 16.34 -6.89
C PRO A 229 19.07 17.17 -5.70
N THR A 230 19.95 17.97 -5.12
CA THR A 230 19.60 18.92 -4.06
C THR A 230 19.24 20.29 -4.65
N SER A 231 18.72 21.20 -3.82
CA SER A 231 18.54 22.61 -4.20
C SER A 231 19.87 23.29 -4.54
N ASP A 232 20.97 22.81 -3.96
CA ASP A 232 22.31 23.30 -4.24
C ASP A 232 22.83 22.67 -5.54
N LYS A 233 23.11 23.51 -6.53
CA LYS A 233 23.65 23.06 -7.82
C LYS A 233 24.95 22.28 -7.59
N GLY A 234 25.02 21.07 -8.14
CA GLY A 234 26.21 20.20 -8.06
C GLY A 234 26.30 19.35 -6.80
N ARG A 235 25.27 19.31 -5.95
CA ARG A 235 25.15 18.36 -4.84
C ARG A 235 23.99 17.40 -5.06
N PHE A 236 24.22 16.14 -4.69
CA PHE A 236 23.25 15.07 -4.79
C PHE A 236 23.16 14.33 -3.47
N TYR A 237 21.99 13.83 -3.17
CA TYR A 237 21.77 12.83 -2.15
C TYR A 237 21.75 11.42 -2.76
N ALA A 238 22.44 10.47 -2.16
CA ALA A 238 22.34 9.05 -2.46
C ALA A 238 21.13 8.44 -1.75
N PHE A 239 20.12 8.00 -2.51
CA PHE A 239 18.98 7.25 -2.02
C PHE A 239 19.25 5.74 -2.11
N GLY A 240 19.11 5.05 -0.99
CA GLY A 240 19.36 3.63 -0.90
C GLY A 240 18.69 2.97 0.29
N ARG A 241 18.97 1.68 0.47
CA ARG A 241 18.45 0.88 1.58
C ARG A 241 19.61 0.27 2.35
N VAL A 242 19.53 0.33 3.67
CA VAL A 242 20.45 -0.38 4.57
C VAL A 242 19.89 -1.79 4.77
N PHE A 243 20.63 -2.78 4.31
CA PHE A 243 20.26 -4.18 4.45
C PHE A 243 20.79 -4.77 5.76
N SER A 244 22.01 -4.39 6.15
CA SER A 244 22.66 -4.80 7.39
C SER A 244 23.51 -3.65 7.97
N GLY A 245 23.73 -3.69 9.28
CA GLY A 245 24.47 -2.69 10.02
C GLY A 245 23.69 -1.40 10.27
N ARG A 246 24.42 -0.38 10.73
CA ARG A 246 23.93 0.99 10.95
C ARG A 246 24.76 1.98 10.16
N VAL A 247 24.09 2.96 9.59
CA VAL A 247 24.73 4.13 8.97
C VAL A 247 24.62 5.31 9.91
N ALA A 248 25.75 5.93 10.26
CA ALA A 248 25.77 7.12 11.10
C ALA A 248 26.49 8.29 10.43
N THR A 249 26.11 9.50 10.81
CA THR A 249 26.84 10.71 10.39
C THR A 249 28.28 10.67 10.89
N GLY A 250 29.24 10.98 10.01
CA GLY A 250 30.68 10.94 10.27
C GLY A 250 31.34 9.57 10.04
N MET A 251 30.56 8.50 9.87
CA MET A 251 31.08 7.15 9.67
C MET A 251 31.87 7.03 8.36
N LYS A 252 33.08 6.46 8.41
CA LYS A 252 33.84 6.09 7.20
C LYS A 252 33.27 4.81 6.60
N ALA A 253 32.90 4.87 5.33
CA ALA A 253 32.35 3.75 4.59
C ALA A 253 33.17 3.47 3.33
N ARG A 254 33.26 2.19 2.97
CA ARG A 254 33.76 1.73 1.68
C ARG A 254 32.61 1.75 0.67
N ILE A 255 32.83 2.44 -0.43
CA ILE A 255 31.89 2.59 -1.54
C ILE A 255 32.42 1.73 -2.68
N MET A 256 31.66 0.70 -3.02
CA MET A 256 31.94 -0.21 -4.11
C MET A 256 31.12 0.26 -5.32
N GLY A 257 31.80 0.64 -6.40
CA GLY A 257 31.16 0.98 -7.65
C GLY A 257 30.78 -0.28 -8.46
N PRO A 258 30.10 -0.11 -9.61
CA PRO A 258 29.60 -1.23 -10.41
C PRO A 258 30.67 -2.18 -10.96
N ASN A 259 31.90 -1.69 -11.13
CA ASN A 259 33.02 -2.49 -11.67
C ASN A 259 33.95 -3.01 -10.58
N TYR A 260 33.57 -2.84 -9.30
CA TYR A 260 34.36 -3.34 -8.19
C TYR A 260 34.47 -4.86 -8.24
N THR A 261 35.68 -5.37 -8.05
CA THR A 261 35.94 -6.81 -7.94
C THR A 261 36.58 -7.11 -6.57
N PRO A 262 36.11 -8.13 -5.83
CA PRO A 262 36.65 -8.46 -4.52
C PRO A 262 38.17 -8.62 -4.54
N GLY A 263 38.86 -7.93 -3.63
CA GLY A 263 40.31 -7.97 -3.50
C GLY A 263 41.08 -6.95 -4.36
N LYS A 264 40.42 -6.25 -5.29
CA LYS A 264 41.03 -5.14 -6.04
C LYS A 264 40.70 -3.79 -5.39
N LYS A 265 41.52 -2.78 -5.69
CA LYS A 265 41.27 -1.37 -5.31
C LYS A 265 40.58 -0.55 -6.40
N GLU A 266 40.34 -1.17 -7.55
CA GLU A 266 39.64 -0.54 -8.66
C GLU A 266 38.16 -0.35 -8.32
N ASP A 267 37.63 0.83 -8.62
CA ASP A 267 36.25 1.24 -8.32
C ASP A 267 35.84 1.10 -6.84
N LEU A 268 36.83 1.18 -5.94
CA LEU A 268 36.66 1.18 -4.50
C LEU A 268 37.09 2.54 -3.92
N TYR A 269 36.19 3.19 -3.19
CA TYR A 269 36.45 4.48 -2.57
C TYR A 269 36.16 4.44 -1.07
N GLU A 270 36.97 5.11 -0.27
CA GLU A 270 36.72 5.28 1.17
C GLU A 270 36.37 6.74 1.45
N LYS A 271 35.15 6.96 1.98
CA LYS A 271 34.66 8.30 2.28
C LYS A 271 33.84 8.30 3.57
N ALA A 272 33.95 9.39 4.33
CA ALA A 272 33.13 9.61 5.52
C ALA A 272 31.75 10.10 5.12
N ILE A 273 30.67 9.55 5.68
CA ILE A 273 29.30 9.98 5.43
C ILE A 273 29.07 11.33 6.13
N GLN A 274 28.66 12.36 5.40
CA GLN A 274 28.58 13.74 5.90
C GLN A 274 27.33 13.96 6.73
N ARG A 275 26.19 13.43 6.24
CA ARG A 275 24.90 13.62 6.90
C ARG A 275 23.92 12.53 6.54
N THR A 276 23.24 12.06 7.57
CA THR A 276 22.13 11.12 7.54
C THR A 276 20.79 11.85 7.54
N ILE A 277 19.95 11.59 6.53
CA ILE A 277 18.74 12.37 6.24
C ILE A 277 17.53 11.46 6.00
N LEU A 278 16.42 11.78 6.65
CA LEU A 278 15.11 11.22 6.35
C LEU A 278 14.36 12.17 5.40
N MET A 279 13.96 11.68 4.22
CA MET A 279 13.14 12.45 3.28
C MET A 279 11.65 12.12 3.44
N MET A 280 10.85 13.16 3.67
CA MET A 280 9.40 13.10 3.80
C MET A 280 8.74 13.96 2.71
N GLY A 281 8.95 13.55 1.46
CA GLY A 281 8.46 14.27 0.28
C GLY A 281 9.24 15.56 0.04
N ARG A 282 8.67 16.71 0.43
CA ARG A 282 9.33 18.03 0.27
C ARG A 282 10.26 18.39 1.41
N TYR A 283 10.10 17.74 2.56
CA TYR A 283 10.87 18.03 3.76
C TYR A 283 11.97 17.00 3.96
N THR A 284 13.08 17.45 4.53
CA THR A 284 14.22 16.63 4.92
C THR A 284 14.51 16.86 6.39
N GLU A 285 14.76 15.79 7.12
CA GLU A 285 15.11 15.83 8.53
C GLU A 285 16.48 15.18 8.75
N ALA A 286 17.34 15.83 9.53
CA ALA A 286 18.59 15.19 9.95
C ALA A 286 18.27 14.15 11.01
N ILE A 287 18.85 12.96 10.86
CA ILE A 287 18.84 11.92 11.88
C ILE A 287 20.27 11.53 12.19
N GLU A 288 20.56 11.01 13.38
CA GLU A 288 21.94 10.72 13.80
C GLU A 288 22.47 9.43 13.15
N ASP A 289 21.66 8.39 13.20
CA ASP A 289 21.98 7.07 12.69
C ASP A 289 20.72 6.37 12.17
N VAL A 290 20.93 5.33 11.37
CA VAL A 290 19.85 4.54 10.79
C VAL A 290 20.19 3.06 10.75
N PRO A 291 19.32 2.19 11.29
CA PRO A 291 19.50 0.76 11.26
C PRO A 291 19.08 0.09 9.95
N SER A 292 19.47 -1.18 9.83
CA SER A 292 19.04 -2.13 8.83
C SER A 292 17.52 -2.20 8.70
N GLY A 293 17.04 -2.44 7.47
CA GLY A 293 15.61 -2.54 7.16
C GLY A 293 14.92 -1.24 6.75
N MET A 294 15.57 -0.09 6.96
CA MET A 294 15.04 1.22 6.57
C MET A 294 15.56 1.70 5.19
N TYR A 295 14.71 2.46 4.49
CA TYR A 295 15.08 3.20 3.27
C TYR A 295 15.57 4.61 3.63
N LEU A 296 16.58 5.09 2.92
CA LEU A 296 17.34 6.28 3.31
C LEU A 296 17.84 7.13 2.17
N ILE A 297 17.98 8.42 2.47
CA ILE A 297 18.66 9.40 1.65
C ILE A 297 19.87 9.95 2.42
N PHE A 298 21.06 9.82 1.87
CA PHE A 298 22.30 10.36 2.44
C PHE A 298 22.89 11.45 1.57
N SER A 299 23.51 12.47 2.15
CA SER A 299 24.23 13.50 1.40
C SER A 299 25.67 13.10 1.15
N TRP A 300 26.08 12.76 -0.09
CA TRP A 300 27.50 12.78 -0.49
C TRP A 300 27.77 12.95 -1.99
N LEU A 301 29.01 13.37 -2.29
CA LEU A 301 29.51 13.96 -3.54
C LEU A 301 29.00 13.37 -4.86
N SER A 302 28.63 14.31 -5.72
CA SER A 302 28.02 14.28 -7.05
C SER A 302 28.69 13.46 -8.20
N PHE A 303 29.76 12.71 -8.00
CA PHE A 303 30.59 12.26 -9.15
C PHE A 303 30.98 10.78 -9.23
N MET A 304 30.65 9.93 -8.26
CA MET A 304 31.22 8.57 -8.22
C MET A 304 30.25 7.42 -8.51
N LEU A 305 28.94 7.65 -8.53
CA LEU A 305 27.96 6.61 -8.83
C LEU A 305 27.31 6.92 -10.18
N ILE A 306 27.93 6.43 -11.25
CA ILE A 306 27.30 6.37 -12.56
C ILE A 306 26.63 5.00 -12.64
N LYS A 307 25.30 5.00 -12.68
CA LYS A 307 24.56 3.79 -13.03
C LYS A 307 24.73 3.60 -14.53
N SER A 308 25.37 2.51 -14.95
CA SER A 308 25.37 2.09 -16.35
C SER A 308 23.97 1.70 -16.81
#